data_AF-A0A8J7UAM0-F1
#
_entry.id   AF-A0A8J7UAM0-F1
#
_cell.length_a   1.000
_cell.length_b   1.000
_cell.length_c   1.000
_cell.angle_alpha   90.00
_cell.angle_beta   90.00
_cell.angle_gamma   90.00
#
_symmetry.space_group_name_H-M   'P 1'
#
loop_
_entity.id
_entity.type
_entity.pdbx_description
1 polymer ?
#
loop_
_entity_poly.entity_id
_entity_poly.type
_entity_poly.pdbx_seq_one_letter_code
_entity_poly.pdbx_strand_id
1 'polypeptide(L)'
;MKNCRLHTAATMTALFCLAGMTVTSCSSDDDGCVYPDTVISLNMMNESNGDTKLGDSNVFINNADNFTSPSSSAVIGSMGRNGNYTAAPVLSQLAKEVAVNPGEFYQVFNDSDIRMFASGKRAFSVGGTYYNMYVADWISDAEGDHIGAKVSFNMMTPEVNGLPKWNEVVGTLTHVMSSSASWTEPDGGCSIEFPSGSEINVDYNGMESYISIEVNGNVVTTQFTNNRPNLSGQAYLYVRDGIFFTRVIIAINYVART
;
A
#
# COMPACT_ATOMS: atom_id res chain seq x y z
N MET A 1 -45.29 -37.13 -60.66
CA MET A 1 -45.55 -36.07 -61.66
C MET A 1 -44.40 -35.08 -61.60
N LYS A 2 -43.82 -34.71 -62.77
CA LYS A 2 -42.92 -33.57 -63.07
C LYS A 2 -41.87 -33.20 -61.97
N ASN A 3 -40.60 -33.61 -62.08
CA ASN A 3 -39.51 -33.00 -62.91
C ASN A 3 -39.04 -31.65 -62.32
N CYS A 4 -37.79 -31.17 -62.37
CA CYS A 4 -36.45 -31.62 -62.83
C CYS A 4 -35.41 -30.60 -62.28
N ARG A 5 -34.07 -30.76 -62.31
CA ARG A 5 -33.16 -31.80 -62.81
C ARG A 5 -31.84 -31.80 -61.99
N LEU A 6 -30.88 -32.63 -62.39
CA LEU A 6 -29.47 -32.67 -61.94
C LEU A 6 -28.56 -31.84 -62.87
N HIS A 7 -27.39 -31.41 -62.37
CA HIS A 7 -26.16 -30.95 -63.06
C HIS A 7 -26.21 -30.06 -64.32
N THR A 8 -25.44 -28.97 -64.28
CA THR A 8 -24.48 -28.65 -65.36
C THR A 8 -23.20 -28.08 -64.75
N ALA A 9 -22.04 -28.64 -65.12
CA ALA A 9 -20.73 -28.02 -64.89
C ALA A 9 -20.13 -27.65 -66.24
N ALA A 10 -19.74 -26.39 -66.43
CA ALA A 10 -18.88 -25.97 -67.54
C ALA A 10 -18.25 -24.58 -67.30
N THR A 11 -16.91 -24.56 -67.34
CA THR A 11 -16.06 -23.50 -67.92
C THR A 11 -16.22 -22.04 -67.48
N MET A 12 -15.33 -21.67 -66.55
CA MET A 12 -14.21 -20.75 -66.83
C MET A 12 -14.51 -19.34 -67.38
N THR A 13 -14.45 -18.35 -66.49
CA THR A 13 -13.82 -17.05 -66.79
C THR A 13 -13.05 -16.62 -65.55
N ALA A 14 -11.73 -16.50 -65.68
CA ALA A 14 -10.89 -16.02 -64.59
C ALA A 14 -10.95 -14.49 -64.52
N LEU A 15 -11.06 -13.95 -63.30
CA LEU A 15 -10.60 -12.58 -63.04
C LEU A 15 -9.65 -12.60 -61.84
N PHE A 16 -8.41 -12.26 -62.13
CA PHE A 16 -7.31 -12.16 -61.17
C PHE A 16 -7.58 -10.98 -60.22
N CYS A 17 -7.89 -11.27 -58.95
CA CYS A 17 -7.74 -10.30 -57.87
C CYS A 17 -6.76 -10.86 -56.84
N LEU A 18 -5.48 -10.75 -57.18
CA LEU A 18 -4.34 -11.12 -56.35
C LEU A 18 -4.16 -10.09 -55.22
N ALA A 19 -5.09 -10.08 -54.26
CA ALA A 19 -4.95 -9.31 -53.02
C ALA A 19 -4.00 -10.09 -52.09
N GLY A 20 -2.69 -9.88 -52.29
CA GLY A 20 -1.66 -10.44 -51.43
C GLY A 20 -1.76 -9.88 -50.02
N MET A 21 -2.52 -10.53 -49.14
CA MET A 21 -2.39 -10.35 -47.70
C MET A 21 -1.11 -11.03 -47.26
N THR A 22 0.02 -10.33 -47.44
CA THR A 22 1.23 -10.64 -46.68
C THR A 22 0.90 -10.45 -45.21
N VAL A 23 0.69 -11.54 -44.49
CA VAL A 23 0.81 -11.54 -43.03
C VAL A 23 2.27 -11.27 -42.69
N THR A 24 2.64 -9.99 -42.70
CA THR A 24 3.87 -9.52 -42.09
C THR A 24 3.74 -9.81 -40.60
N SER A 25 4.31 -10.93 -40.18
CA SER A 25 4.66 -11.15 -38.79
C SER A 25 5.60 -10.01 -38.40
N CYS A 26 5.07 -8.97 -37.78
CA CYS A 26 5.86 -7.88 -37.23
C CYS A 26 6.58 -8.40 -35.98
N SER A 27 7.66 -9.13 -36.21
CA SER A 27 8.81 -9.13 -35.31
C SER A 27 9.43 -7.74 -35.39
N SER A 28 8.88 -6.82 -34.61
CA SER A 28 9.46 -5.52 -34.33
C SER A 28 9.74 -5.48 -32.83
N ASP A 29 10.89 -6.04 -32.47
CA ASP A 29 11.56 -5.81 -31.21
C ASP A 29 11.84 -4.31 -31.09
N ASP A 30 10.88 -3.54 -30.58
CA ASP A 30 11.02 -2.15 -30.12
C ASP A 30 9.75 -1.69 -29.37
N ASP A 31 9.13 -2.58 -28.59
CA ASP A 31 8.25 -2.17 -27.49
C ASP A 31 9.14 -1.56 -26.39
N GLY A 32 9.56 -0.32 -26.64
CA GLY A 32 10.33 0.51 -25.73
C GLY A 32 9.51 0.88 -24.51
N CYS A 33 9.34 -0.07 -23.58
CA CYS A 33 8.86 0.19 -22.24
C CYS A 33 9.68 1.36 -21.66
N VAL A 34 9.05 2.52 -21.50
CA VAL A 34 9.70 3.70 -20.92
C VAL A 34 9.84 3.45 -19.42
N TYR A 35 10.94 2.81 -19.04
CA TYR A 35 11.34 2.69 -17.64
C TYR A 35 11.65 4.10 -17.11
N PRO A 36 11.08 4.50 -15.96
CA PRO A 36 11.60 5.63 -15.21
C PRO A 36 13.10 5.44 -14.92
N ASP A 37 13.89 6.50 -14.96
CA ASP A 37 15.34 6.48 -14.65
C ASP A 37 15.66 5.96 -13.23
N THR A 38 14.64 5.85 -12.37
CA THR A 38 14.70 5.34 -11.00
C THR A 38 14.49 3.83 -10.88
N VAL A 39 14.22 3.10 -11.98
CA VAL A 39 14.06 1.64 -11.97
C VAL A 39 15.40 0.95 -11.76
N ILE A 40 15.44 0.02 -10.81
CA ILE A 40 16.59 -0.84 -10.49
C ILE A 40 16.28 -2.27 -10.94
N SER A 41 17.24 -2.91 -11.62
CA SER A 41 17.17 -4.34 -11.96
C SER A 41 17.97 -5.18 -10.96
N LEU A 42 17.42 -6.35 -10.61
CA LEU A 42 17.92 -7.25 -9.57
C LEU A 42 17.76 -8.71 -10.02
N ASN A 43 18.86 -9.47 -10.05
CA ASN A 43 18.78 -10.93 -10.13
C ASN A 43 18.47 -11.44 -8.71
N MET A 44 17.22 -11.79 -8.48
CA MET A 44 16.68 -12.09 -7.17
C MET A 44 16.73 -13.60 -6.92
N MET A 45 17.85 -14.08 -6.37
CA MET A 45 18.05 -15.51 -6.07
C MET A 45 17.17 -15.96 -4.89
N ASN A 46 16.65 -17.18 -4.95
CA ASN A 46 15.80 -17.74 -3.90
C ASN A 46 16.58 -18.13 -2.64
N GLU A 47 15.87 -18.49 -1.57
CA GLU A 47 16.44 -18.72 -0.23
C GLU A 47 17.54 -19.80 -0.19
N SER A 48 17.52 -20.80 -1.08
CA SER A 48 18.58 -21.82 -1.18
C SER A 48 19.76 -21.41 -2.05
N ASN A 49 19.60 -20.40 -2.91
CA ASN A 49 20.55 -20.03 -3.97
C ASN A 49 21.16 -18.61 -3.80
N GLY A 50 21.13 -18.08 -2.58
CA GLY A 50 21.78 -16.81 -2.21
C GLY A 50 20.86 -15.80 -1.52
N ASP A 51 19.57 -16.11 -1.37
CA ASP A 51 18.60 -15.38 -0.55
C ASP A 51 18.57 -13.85 -0.78
N THR A 52 18.46 -13.45 -2.05
CA THR A 52 18.57 -12.04 -2.44
C THR A 52 17.31 -11.27 -2.07
N LYS A 53 17.47 -10.19 -1.29
CA LYS A 53 16.35 -9.37 -0.79
C LYS A 53 16.00 -8.21 -1.72
N LEU A 54 14.72 -7.86 -1.78
CA LEU A 54 14.20 -6.70 -2.51
C LEU A 54 14.38 -5.42 -1.69
N GLY A 55 15.47 -4.69 -1.96
CA GLY A 55 15.75 -3.41 -1.27
C GLY A 55 15.69 -3.55 0.25
N ASP A 56 15.05 -2.59 0.92
CA ASP A 56 14.91 -2.57 2.38
C ASP A 56 13.68 -3.33 2.89
N SER A 57 12.82 -3.85 1.99
CA SER A 57 11.58 -4.58 2.37
C SER A 57 11.83 -5.94 3.04
N ASN A 58 13.05 -6.48 2.89
CA ASN A 58 13.41 -7.86 3.23
C ASN A 58 12.59 -8.95 2.53
N VAL A 59 11.80 -8.62 1.49
CA VAL A 59 11.11 -9.63 0.67
C VAL A 59 12.12 -10.46 -0.11
N PHE A 60 11.89 -11.77 -0.16
CA PHE A 60 12.69 -12.77 -0.87
C PHE A 60 11.82 -13.81 -1.57
N ILE A 61 12.41 -14.60 -2.46
CA ILE A 61 11.75 -15.77 -3.08
C ILE A 61 12.09 -17.00 -2.24
N ASN A 62 11.09 -17.72 -1.74
CA ASN A 62 11.29 -18.98 -1.03
C ASN A 62 11.40 -20.19 -1.99
N ASN A 63 11.69 -21.37 -1.46
CA ASN A 63 11.79 -22.62 -2.22
C ASN A 63 10.46 -23.13 -2.79
N ALA A 64 9.34 -22.43 -2.54
CA ALA A 64 8.02 -22.72 -3.09
C ALA A 64 7.63 -21.71 -4.19
N ASP A 65 8.60 -20.98 -4.75
CA ASP A 65 8.43 -19.98 -5.80
C ASP A 65 7.46 -18.84 -5.43
N ASN A 66 7.41 -18.50 -4.13
CA ASN A 66 6.61 -17.38 -3.62
C ASN A 66 7.50 -16.24 -3.10
N PHE A 67 7.10 -15.00 -3.37
CA PHE A 67 7.54 -13.84 -2.62
C PHE A 67 7.03 -13.91 -1.19
N THR A 68 7.92 -13.78 -0.20
CA THR A 68 7.60 -13.76 1.23
C THR A 68 8.58 -12.88 2.00
N SER A 69 8.39 -12.69 3.31
CA SER A 69 9.26 -11.85 4.16
C SER A 69 9.48 -12.44 5.56
N PRO A 70 10.66 -12.23 6.18
CA PRO A 70 10.94 -12.71 7.53
C PRO A 70 9.91 -12.18 8.55
N SER A 71 9.38 -13.08 9.38
CA SER A 71 8.36 -12.74 10.39
C SER A 71 7.14 -11.97 9.83
N SER A 72 6.81 -12.12 8.54
CA SER A 72 5.72 -11.39 7.89
C SER A 72 5.88 -9.86 7.91
N SER A 73 7.11 -9.33 7.89
CA SER A 73 7.40 -7.89 7.94
C SER A 73 6.85 -7.07 6.77
N ALA A 74 6.55 -7.72 5.63
CA ALA A 74 5.96 -7.10 4.45
C ALA A 74 4.60 -7.73 4.09
N VAL A 75 3.85 -7.01 3.26
CA VAL A 75 2.66 -7.51 2.55
C VAL A 75 2.78 -7.20 1.06
N ILE A 76 2.33 -8.15 0.24
CA ILE A 76 2.50 -8.15 -1.20
C ILE A 76 1.12 -8.25 -1.87
N GLY A 77 0.88 -7.46 -2.91
CA GLY A 77 -0.29 -7.59 -3.80
C GLY A 77 0.15 -7.77 -5.24
N SER A 78 -0.47 -8.70 -5.98
CA SER A 78 -0.27 -8.78 -7.44
C SER A 78 -1.10 -7.71 -8.14
N MET A 79 -0.47 -7.03 -9.09
CA MET A 79 -1.08 -6.09 -10.03
C MET A 79 -1.33 -6.74 -11.41
N GLY A 80 -0.92 -8.00 -11.57
CA GLY A 80 -0.96 -8.73 -12.84
C GLY A 80 -0.14 -8.07 -13.94
N ARG A 81 -0.43 -8.42 -15.19
CA ARG A 81 0.32 -7.98 -16.38
C ARG A 81 0.19 -6.50 -16.74
N ASN A 82 -0.82 -5.81 -16.18
CA ASN A 82 -1.16 -4.42 -16.52
C ASN A 82 -0.71 -3.40 -15.46
N GLY A 83 0.16 -3.80 -14.53
CA GLY A 83 0.78 -2.87 -13.58
C GLY A 83 1.81 -1.94 -14.24
N ASN A 84 2.41 -1.05 -13.45
CA ASN A 84 3.47 -0.16 -13.90
C ASN A 84 4.32 0.34 -12.71
N TYR A 85 5.52 0.84 -13.01
CA TYR A 85 6.49 1.28 -11.99
C TYR A 85 6.10 2.53 -11.18
N THR A 86 5.06 3.26 -11.59
CA THR A 86 4.59 4.49 -10.92
C THR A 86 3.15 4.36 -10.38
N ALA A 87 2.61 3.15 -10.34
CA ALA A 87 1.24 2.87 -9.91
C ALA A 87 1.05 3.26 -8.44
N ALA A 88 -0.05 3.95 -8.14
CA ALA A 88 -0.45 4.28 -6.77
C ALA A 88 -0.79 3.01 -5.93
N PRO A 89 -0.77 3.08 -4.59
CA PRO A 89 -1.03 1.92 -3.73
C PRO A 89 -2.41 1.27 -3.93
N VAL A 90 -2.44 -0.05 -4.15
CA VAL A 90 -3.65 -0.88 -4.25
C VAL A 90 -3.69 -1.85 -3.07
N LEU A 91 -4.58 -1.57 -2.12
CA LEU A 91 -4.60 -2.24 -0.80
C LEU A 91 -5.71 -3.29 -0.63
N SER A 92 -6.42 -3.64 -1.71
CA SER A 92 -7.58 -4.54 -1.67
C SER A 92 -7.16 -6.00 -1.42
N GLN A 93 -6.17 -6.50 -2.16
CA GLN A 93 -5.68 -7.87 -2.10
C GLN A 93 -4.19 -7.86 -1.74
N LEU A 94 -3.92 -8.01 -0.44
CA LEU A 94 -2.58 -8.08 0.13
C LEU A 94 -2.46 -9.40 0.90
N ALA A 95 -1.34 -10.11 0.70
CA ALA A 95 -1.00 -11.35 1.38
C ALA A 95 0.46 -11.33 1.89
N LYS A 96 0.79 -12.28 2.77
CA LYS A 96 2.16 -12.46 3.30
C LYS A 96 3.07 -13.27 2.39
N GLU A 97 2.46 -14.09 1.53
CA GLU A 97 3.12 -14.98 0.60
C GLU A 97 2.34 -14.97 -0.72
N VAL A 98 3.02 -14.75 -1.84
CA VAL A 98 2.42 -14.57 -3.17
C VAL A 98 3.30 -15.22 -4.24
N ALA A 99 2.71 -16.05 -5.10
CA ALA A 99 3.42 -16.70 -6.20
C ALA A 99 4.12 -15.71 -7.13
N VAL A 100 5.36 -16.04 -7.50
CA VAL A 100 6.19 -15.33 -8.47
C VAL A 100 5.78 -15.77 -9.88
N ASN A 101 5.27 -14.82 -10.68
CA ASN A 101 4.83 -15.06 -12.05
C ASN A 101 5.60 -14.12 -13.00
N PRO A 102 6.43 -14.65 -13.92
CA PRO A 102 6.99 -13.86 -15.01
C PRO A 102 5.91 -13.14 -15.84
N GLY A 103 6.21 -11.90 -16.21
CA GLY A 103 5.28 -11.00 -16.90
C GLY A 103 4.30 -10.26 -16.00
N GLU A 104 4.37 -10.41 -14.66
CA GLU A 104 3.47 -9.72 -13.73
C GLU A 104 4.16 -8.64 -12.89
N PHE A 105 3.37 -7.60 -12.57
CA PHE A 105 3.72 -6.58 -11.60
C PHE A 105 3.16 -6.91 -10.20
N TYR A 106 3.84 -6.40 -9.19
CA TYR A 106 3.52 -6.56 -7.77
C TYR A 106 3.73 -5.24 -7.03
N GLN A 107 3.00 -5.05 -5.95
CA GLN A 107 3.27 -4.00 -4.96
C GLN A 107 3.71 -4.62 -3.65
N VAL A 108 4.80 -4.10 -3.08
CA VAL A 108 5.36 -4.55 -1.79
C VAL A 108 5.35 -3.38 -0.81
N PHE A 109 4.71 -3.59 0.33
CA PHE A 109 4.60 -2.63 1.43
C PHE A 109 5.19 -3.22 2.71
N ASN A 110 5.76 -2.38 3.58
CA ASN A 110 5.98 -2.79 4.97
C ASN A 110 4.61 -3.01 5.65
N ASP A 111 4.47 -4.08 6.43
CA ASP A 111 3.20 -4.37 7.11
C ASP A 111 2.84 -3.31 8.15
N SER A 112 3.84 -2.73 8.82
CA SER A 112 3.67 -1.62 9.77
C SER A 112 3.08 -0.35 9.15
N ASP A 113 3.26 -0.18 7.84
CA ASP A 113 2.73 0.95 7.07
C ASP A 113 1.31 0.69 6.56
N ILE A 114 0.72 -0.48 6.85
CA ILE A 114 -0.64 -0.84 6.46
C ILE A 114 -1.52 -0.98 7.70
N ARG A 115 -2.66 -0.27 7.72
CA ARG A 115 -3.66 -0.36 8.80
C ARG A 115 -5.04 -0.69 8.27
N MET A 116 -5.69 -1.66 8.91
CA MET A 116 -7.13 -1.91 8.75
C MET A 116 -7.90 -0.95 9.67
N PHE A 117 -8.91 -0.27 9.13
CA PHE A 117 -9.81 0.60 9.88
C PHE A 117 -11.17 -0.07 10.15
N ALA A 118 -11.99 0.54 11.03
CA ALA A 118 -13.25 -0.05 11.50
C ALA A 118 -14.26 -0.30 10.35
N SER A 119 -14.18 0.47 9.26
CA SER A 119 -14.92 0.30 8.02
C SER A 119 -14.54 -0.94 7.20
N GLY A 120 -13.54 -1.72 7.64
CA GLY A 120 -12.98 -2.84 6.88
C GLY A 120 -12.11 -2.44 5.70
N LYS A 121 -11.76 -1.15 5.59
CA LYS A 121 -10.85 -0.63 4.56
C LYS A 121 -9.41 -0.58 5.09
N ARG A 122 -8.46 -0.99 4.25
CA ARG A 122 -7.04 -0.74 4.50
C ARG A 122 -6.67 0.70 4.13
N ALA A 123 -5.60 1.21 4.73
CA ALA A 123 -4.94 2.45 4.36
C ALA A 123 -3.41 2.32 4.54
N PHE A 124 -2.66 3.13 3.81
CA PHE A 124 -1.19 3.21 3.83
C PHE A 124 -0.69 4.43 4.60
N SER A 125 0.44 4.34 5.29
CA SER A 125 0.95 5.39 6.18
C SER A 125 1.42 6.63 5.40
N VAL A 126 1.13 7.82 5.93
CA VAL A 126 1.70 9.08 5.44
C VAL A 126 3.21 9.08 5.67
N GLY A 127 3.98 9.20 4.58
CA GLY A 127 5.45 9.17 4.61
C GLY A 127 6.07 7.78 4.52
N GLY A 128 5.25 6.71 4.46
CA GLY A 128 5.74 5.37 4.14
C GLY A 128 6.23 5.26 2.69
N THR A 129 7.06 4.25 2.43
CA THR A 129 7.51 3.87 1.07
C THR A 129 7.00 2.49 0.67
N TYR A 130 6.90 2.25 -0.62
CA TYR A 130 6.51 0.96 -1.20
C TYR A 130 7.23 0.74 -2.53
N TYR A 131 7.27 -0.52 -2.97
CA TYR A 131 7.90 -0.89 -4.24
C TYR A 131 6.84 -1.27 -5.26
N ASN A 132 6.91 -0.68 -6.46
CA ASN A 132 6.29 -1.26 -7.66
C ASN A 132 7.35 -2.17 -8.31
N MET A 133 7.11 -3.47 -8.32
CA MET A 133 8.02 -4.51 -8.78
C MET A 133 7.46 -5.21 -10.02
N TYR A 134 8.33 -5.64 -10.93
CA TYR A 134 8.03 -6.44 -12.12
C TYR A 134 8.96 -7.65 -12.18
N VAL A 135 8.39 -8.81 -12.51
CA VAL A 135 9.13 -10.05 -12.74
C VAL A 135 9.26 -10.27 -14.23
N ALA A 136 10.46 -10.14 -14.79
CA ALA A 136 10.69 -10.28 -16.22
C ALA A 136 10.69 -11.75 -16.65
N ASP A 137 11.40 -12.60 -15.91
CA ASP A 137 11.68 -13.99 -16.28
C ASP A 137 12.20 -14.78 -15.07
N TRP A 138 12.17 -16.10 -15.16
CA TRP A 138 12.86 -16.98 -14.21
C TRP A 138 14.38 -16.98 -14.45
N ILE A 139 15.12 -17.40 -13.43
CA ILE A 139 16.53 -17.79 -13.49
C ILE A 139 16.55 -19.27 -13.11
N SER A 140 16.92 -20.12 -14.07
CA SER A 140 17.09 -21.56 -13.86
C SER A 140 18.56 -21.95 -13.74
N ASP A 141 18.82 -23.08 -13.10
CA ASP A 141 20.11 -23.78 -13.16
C ASP A 141 20.27 -24.57 -14.48
N ALA A 142 21.22 -25.51 -14.53
CA ALA A 142 21.49 -26.31 -15.72
C ALA A 142 20.48 -27.45 -15.92
N GLU A 143 19.83 -27.87 -14.83
CA GLU A 143 18.82 -28.90 -14.74
C GLU A 143 17.43 -28.36 -15.13
N GLY A 144 17.22 -27.05 -14.96
CA GLY A 144 16.01 -26.30 -15.33
C GLY A 144 15.21 -25.82 -14.12
N ASP A 145 15.61 -26.18 -12.90
CA ASP A 145 14.93 -25.82 -11.66
C ASP A 145 15.08 -24.32 -11.38
N HIS A 146 14.04 -23.69 -10.80
CA HIS A 146 14.07 -22.26 -10.50
C HIS A 146 15.00 -21.97 -9.30
N ILE A 147 16.03 -21.15 -9.55
CA ILE A 147 16.99 -20.71 -8.52
C ILE A 147 16.82 -19.23 -8.15
N GLY A 148 15.97 -18.49 -8.85
CA GLY A 148 15.69 -17.08 -8.63
C GLY A 148 14.91 -16.47 -9.78
N ALA A 149 14.61 -15.17 -9.74
CA ALA A 149 13.94 -14.46 -10.83
C ALA A 149 14.66 -13.17 -11.24
N LYS A 150 14.52 -12.78 -12.50
CA LYS A 150 14.95 -11.46 -13.00
C LYS A 150 13.89 -10.44 -12.62
N VAL A 151 14.18 -9.65 -11.60
CA VAL A 151 13.27 -8.66 -11.04
C VAL A 151 13.72 -7.26 -11.43
N SER A 152 12.77 -6.34 -11.57
CA SER A 152 13.04 -4.91 -11.61
C SER A 152 12.03 -4.17 -10.75
N PHE A 153 12.42 -3.07 -10.13
CA PHE A 153 11.55 -2.35 -9.21
C PHE A 153 11.80 -0.85 -9.21
N ASN A 154 10.79 -0.10 -8.77
CA ASN A 154 10.88 1.32 -8.48
C ASN A 154 10.34 1.56 -7.06
N MET A 155 11.08 2.33 -6.25
CA MET A 155 10.64 2.71 -4.91
C MET A 155 9.85 4.02 -4.97
N MET A 156 8.68 4.03 -4.34
CA MET A 156 7.71 5.11 -4.41
C MET A 156 7.43 5.69 -3.02
N THR A 157 7.36 7.01 -2.93
CA THR A 157 6.85 7.76 -1.78
C THR A 157 5.63 8.56 -2.24
N PRO A 158 4.40 8.22 -1.80
CA PRO A 158 3.22 8.99 -2.18
C PRO A 158 3.28 10.44 -1.67
N GLU A 159 2.94 11.39 -2.51
CA GLU A 159 2.55 12.72 -2.05
C GLU A 159 1.15 12.64 -1.43
N VAL A 160 1.03 13.06 -0.16
CA VAL A 160 -0.26 13.11 0.55
C VAL A 160 -0.56 14.55 0.94
N ASN A 161 -1.71 15.04 0.48
CA ASN A 161 -2.22 16.37 0.80
C ASN A 161 -3.38 16.26 1.80
N GLY A 162 -3.49 17.22 2.73
CA GLY A 162 -4.64 17.35 3.65
C GLY A 162 -4.55 16.56 4.96
N LEU A 163 -3.78 15.48 5.03
CA LEU A 163 -3.49 14.79 6.30
C LEU A 163 -2.27 15.41 7.03
N PRO A 164 -2.31 15.58 8.37
CA PRO A 164 -1.15 15.98 9.16
C PRO A 164 0.03 15.00 9.06
N LYS A 165 1.22 15.48 9.40
CA LYS A 165 2.43 14.65 9.42
C LYS A 165 2.34 13.55 10.47
N TRP A 166 3.06 12.45 10.23
CA TRP A 166 3.18 11.39 11.20
C TRP A 166 3.79 11.91 12.51
N ASN A 167 3.14 11.62 13.63
CA ASN A 167 3.40 12.12 14.98
C ASN A 167 3.24 13.64 15.16
N GLU A 168 2.48 14.33 14.31
CA GLU A 168 2.14 15.73 14.55
C GLU A 168 1.27 15.87 15.81
N VAL A 169 1.63 16.82 16.68
CA VAL A 169 0.84 17.13 17.89
C VAL A 169 -0.29 18.08 17.47
N VAL A 170 -1.50 17.55 17.37
CA VAL A 170 -2.69 18.29 16.90
C VAL A 170 -3.52 18.85 18.05
N GLY A 171 -3.33 18.34 19.26
CA GLY A 171 -4.02 18.79 20.47
C GLY A 171 -3.09 18.75 21.67
N THR A 172 -3.32 19.64 22.64
CA THR A 172 -2.62 19.65 23.91
C THR A 172 -3.60 19.93 25.04
N LEU A 173 -3.65 19.03 26.03
CA LEU A 173 -4.39 19.19 27.27
C LEU A 173 -3.38 19.40 28.40
N THR A 174 -3.47 20.50 29.14
CA THR A 174 -2.51 20.81 30.23
C THR A 174 -3.22 20.93 31.58
N HIS A 175 -2.81 20.10 32.53
CA HIS A 175 -3.25 20.14 33.93
C HIS A 175 -2.12 20.72 34.79
N VAL A 176 -2.40 21.84 35.47
CA VAL A 176 -1.45 22.53 36.35
C VAL A 176 -1.90 22.39 37.79
N MET A 177 -1.10 21.77 38.65
CA MET A 177 -1.35 21.81 40.09
C MET A 177 -0.91 23.17 40.65
N SER A 178 -1.85 23.93 41.23
CA SER A 178 -1.53 25.09 42.06
C SER A 178 -1.29 24.70 43.52
N SER A 179 -0.53 25.50 44.25
CA SER A 179 -0.24 25.31 45.68
C SER A 179 -1.48 25.50 46.57
N SER A 180 -2.49 26.24 46.11
CA SER A 180 -3.84 26.15 46.64
C SER A 180 -4.54 24.91 46.10
N ALA A 181 -5.06 24.05 46.98
CA ALA A 181 -5.77 22.80 46.63
C ALA A 181 -7.13 23.00 45.91
N SER A 182 -7.43 24.22 45.47
CA SER A 182 -8.54 24.59 44.60
C SER A 182 -8.28 24.10 43.18
N TRP A 183 -9.19 23.29 42.67
CA TRP A 183 -9.21 22.91 41.26
C TRP A 183 -9.57 24.13 40.41
N THR A 184 -8.68 24.51 39.49
CA THR A 184 -9.05 25.29 38.32
C THR A 184 -9.46 24.27 37.25
N GLU A 185 -10.53 24.55 36.50
CA GLU A 185 -10.76 23.80 35.26
C GLU A 185 -9.49 23.86 34.41
N PRO A 186 -9.00 22.73 33.89
CA PRO A 186 -7.94 22.77 32.90
C PRO A 186 -8.42 23.61 31.72
N ASP A 187 -7.56 24.49 31.20
CA ASP A 187 -7.88 25.36 30.07
C ASP A 187 -8.52 24.53 28.95
N GLY A 188 -9.63 25.04 28.42
CA GLY A 188 -10.68 24.26 27.78
C GLY A 188 -10.21 23.20 26.78
N GLY A 189 -10.92 22.07 26.75
CA GLY A 189 -10.66 20.96 25.87
C GLY A 189 -10.46 21.35 24.40
N CYS A 190 -9.56 20.68 23.69
CA CYS A 190 -9.26 21.03 22.30
C CYS A 190 -10.25 20.36 21.34
N SER A 191 -10.64 21.11 20.30
CA SER A 191 -11.43 20.63 19.16
C SER A 191 -10.55 20.65 17.92
N ILE A 192 -10.46 19.53 17.22
CA ILE A 192 -9.57 19.31 16.08
C ILE A 192 -10.42 18.85 14.90
N GLU A 193 -10.27 19.51 13.75
CA GLU A 193 -10.96 19.13 12.53
C GLU A 193 -9.98 18.51 11.52
N PHE A 194 -10.35 17.35 10.98
CA PHE A 194 -9.64 16.62 9.93
C PHE A 194 -10.40 16.74 8.59
N PRO A 195 -9.85 16.27 7.45
CA PRO A 195 -10.56 16.29 6.17
C PRO A 195 -11.96 15.67 6.25
N SER A 196 -12.94 16.25 5.56
CA SER A 196 -14.33 15.79 5.59
C SER A 196 -14.44 14.35 5.08
N GLY A 197 -15.11 13.49 5.84
CA GLY A 197 -15.18 12.06 5.55
C GLY A 197 -14.02 11.21 6.09
N SER A 198 -13.08 11.82 6.84
CA SER A 198 -12.05 11.06 7.56
C SER A 198 -12.65 10.01 8.48
N GLU A 199 -11.97 8.87 8.58
CA GLU A 199 -12.25 7.81 9.54
C GLU A 199 -11.19 7.85 10.65
N ILE A 200 -11.62 7.89 11.91
CA ILE A 200 -10.75 8.19 13.05
C ILE A 200 -10.85 7.06 14.08
N ASN A 201 -9.73 6.36 14.28
CA ASN A 201 -9.58 5.38 15.36
C ASN A 201 -8.77 5.99 16.51
N VAL A 202 -9.33 5.95 17.72
CA VAL A 202 -8.68 6.46 18.94
C VAL A 202 -7.87 5.34 19.60
N ASP A 203 -6.65 5.66 20.03
CA ASP A 203 -5.84 4.86 20.94
C ASP A 203 -5.43 5.75 22.12
N TYR A 204 -6.06 5.52 23.27
CA TYR A 204 -5.82 6.29 24.48
C TYR A 204 -4.45 6.02 25.12
N ASN A 205 -3.77 4.92 24.75
CA ASN A 205 -2.42 4.59 25.21
C ASN A 205 -2.27 4.67 26.75
N GLY A 206 -3.26 4.16 27.51
CA GLY A 206 -3.28 4.14 28.97
C GLY A 206 -3.86 5.39 29.64
N MET A 207 -4.37 6.35 28.86
CA MET A 207 -4.92 7.62 29.35
C MET A 207 -6.46 7.64 29.42
N GLU A 208 -7.13 6.49 29.20
CA GLU A 208 -8.60 6.32 29.18
C GLU A 208 -9.25 6.80 30.48
N SER A 209 -8.52 6.65 31.59
CA SER A 209 -8.99 7.04 32.92
C SER A 209 -8.82 8.53 33.22
N TYR A 210 -8.17 9.31 32.35
CA TYR A 210 -7.81 10.72 32.62
C TYR A 210 -8.40 11.70 31.62
N ILE A 211 -8.61 11.29 30.37
CA ILE A 211 -9.18 12.14 29.31
C ILE A 211 -10.37 11.45 28.63
N SER A 212 -11.32 12.23 28.13
CA SER A 212 -12.33 11.81 27.15
C SER A 212 -11.89 12.26 25.76
N ILE A 213 -12.06 11.41 24.76
CA ILE A 213 -11.90 11.71 23.34
C ILE A 213 -13.19 11.33 22.64
N GLU A 214 -13.91 12.33 22.15
CA GLU A 214 -15.18 12.19 21.44
C GLU A 214 -14.97 12.47 19.95
N VAL A 215 -15.38 11.53 19.10
CA VAL A 215 -15.27 11.63 17.63
C VAL A 215 -16.66 11.84 17.05
N ASN A 216 -16.87 12.97 16.38
CA ASN A 216 -18.10 13.30 15.68
C ASN A 216 -17.80 13.62 14.21
N GLY A 217 -17.90 12.59 13.36
CA GLY A 217 -17.47 12.68 11.96
C GLY A 217 -15.96 12.95 11.87
N ASN A 218 -15.59 14.04 11.19
CA ASN A 218 -14.21 14.49 11.03
C ASN A 218 -13.71 15.40 12.18
N VAL A 219 -14.54 15.69 13.18
CA VAL A 219 -14.18 16.53 14.33
C VAL A 219 -13.93 15.66 15.56
N VAL A 220 -12.82 15.93 16.25
CA VAL A 220 -12.46 15.29 17.52
C VAL A 220 -12.42 16.33 18.62
N THR A 221 -13.20 16.13 19.68
CA THR A 221 -13.16 16.94 20.90
C THR A 221 -12.48 16.14 21.99
N THR A 222 -11.52 16.74 22.70
CA THR A 222 -10.83 16.08 23.82
C THR A 222 -10.86 16.96 25.06
N GLN A 223 -11.05 16.34 26.22
CA GLN A 223 -11.17 17.04 27.51
C GLN A 223 -10.64 16.15 28.64
N PHE A 224 -10.23 16.75 29.76
CA PHE A 224 -9.95 15.96 30.96
C PHE A 224 -11.25 15.42 31.58
N THR A 225 -11.14 14.24 32.20
CA THR A 225 -12.18 13.70 33.09
C THR A 225 -12.05 14.29 34.50
N ASN A 226 -12.97 13.92 35.39
CA ASN A 226 -12.87 14.25 36.81
C ASN A 226 -11.69 13.58 37.55
N ASN A 227 -11.05 12.58 36.93
CA ASN A 227 -9.90 11.90 37.50
C ASN A 227 -8.61 12.62 37.08
N ARG A 228 -7.74 12.88 38.05
CA ARG A 228 -6.59 13.77 37.86
C ARG A 228 -5.40 12.98 37.29
N PRO A 229 -4.84 13.35 36.13
CA PRO A 229 -3.54 12.83 35.75
C PRO A 229 -2.51 13.25 36.80
N ASN A 230 -1.66 12.32 37.21
CA ASN A 230 -0.49 12.56 38.06
C ASN A 230 0.83 12.44 37.27
N LEU A 231 0.72 12.25 35.95
CA LEU A 231 1.81 12.07 35.00
C LEU A 231 1.42 12.69 33.65
N SER A 232 2.44 13.09 32.88
CA SER A 232 2.26 13.47 31.48
C SER A 232 2.19 12.21 30.61
N GLY A 233 1.42 12.28 29.52
CA GLY A 233 1.21 11.17 28.61
C GLY A 233 0.85 11.63 27.20
N GLN A 234 0.50 10.67 26.35
CA GLN A 234 0.05 10.90 24.98
C GLN A 234 -1.08 9.94 24.66
N ALA A 235 -2.11 10.43 23.99
CA ALA A 235 -3.06 9.59 23.25
C ALA A 235 -2.81 9.77 21.74
N TYR A 236 -3.13 8.76 20.95
CA TYR A 236 -2.95 8.76 19.51
C TYR A 236 -4.31 8.74 18.80
N LEU A 237 -4.42 9.53 17.72
CA LEU A 237 -5.51 9.41 16.77
C LEU A 237 -4.92 8.86 15.47
N TYR A 238 -5.51 7.79 14.96
CA TYR A 238 -5.21 7.28 13.63
C TYR A 238 -6.29 7.81 12.69
N VAL A 239 -5.90 8.71 11.79
CA VAL A 239 -6.81 9.45 10.91
C VAL A 239 -6.59 8.99 9.48
N ARG A 240 -7.64 8.41 8.88
CA ARG A 240 -7.64 7.85 7.52
C ARG A 240 -8.46 8.72 6.59
N ASP A 241 -7.88 9.10 5.45
CA ASP A 241 -8.56 9.73 4.33
C ASP A 241 -8.19 9.02 3.02
N GLY A 242 -9.17 8.80 2.14
CA GLY A 242 -8.99 8.07 0.88
C GLY A 242 -8.40 6.66 1.08
N ILE A 243 -7.14 6.50 0.67
CA ILE A 243 -6.31 5.29 0.84
C ILE A 243 -5.13 5.49 1.82
N PHE A 244 -5.00 6.66 2.42
CA PHE A 244 -3.89 7.03 3.31
C PHE A 244 -4.35 7.15 4.77
N PHE A 245 -3.42 7.03 5.70
CA PHE A 245 -3.66 7.37 7.10
C PHE A 245 -2.42 7.95 7.77
N THR A 246 -2.63 8.80 8.76
CA THR A 246 -1.58 9.33 9.63
C THR A 246 -1.87 8.97 11.09
N ARG A 247 -0.83 8.94 11.92
CA ARG A 247 -0.95 8.91 13.38
C ARG A 247 -0.61 10.30 13.90
N VAL A 248 -1.54 10.94 14.60
CA VAL A 248 -1.33 12.23 15.27
C VAL A 248 -1.45 12.09 16.79
N ILE A 249 -0.94 13.07 17.52
CA ILE A 249 -0.78 13.03 18.97
C ILE A 249 -1.68 14.07 19.65
N ILE A 250 -2.37 13.63 20.70
CA ILE A 250 -2.92 14.49 21.75
C ILE A 250 -1.93 14.46 22.92
N ALA A 251 -1.21 15.56 23.12
CA ALA A 251 -0.26 15.69 24.22
C ALA A 251 -1.02 15.98 25.53
N ILE A 252 -0.66 15.28 26.60
CA ILE A 252 -1.30 15.41 27.91
C ILE A 252 -0.23 15.80 28.91
N ASN A 253 -0.22 17.05 29.35
CA ASN A 253 0.82 17.62 30.20
C ASN A 253 0.34 17.70 31.64
N TYR A 254 1.11 17.13 32.56
CA TYR A 254 0.97 17.34 34.00
C TYR A 254 2.10 18.25 34.49
N VAL A 255 1.74 19.39 35.08
CA VAL A 255 2.69 20.39 35.58
C VAL A 255 2.48 20.60 37.07
N ALA A 256 3.41 20.11 37.88
CA ALA A 256 3.49 20.47 39.30
C ALA A 256 4.20 21.82 39.45
N ARG A 257 3.52 22.84 39.98
CA ARG A 257 4.19 24.08 40.41
C ARG A 257 4.75 23.88 41.82
N THR A 258 6.08 23.90 41.92
CA THR A 258 6.84 24.01 43.18
C THR A 258 6.82 25.43 43.71
#